data_AF-M0KNM9-F1
#
_entry.id   AF-M0KNM9-F1
#
_cell.length_a   1.000
_cell.length_b   1.000
_cell.length_c   1.000
_cell.angle_alpha   90.00
_cell.angle_beta   90.00
_cell.angle_gamma   90.00
#
_symmetry.space_group_name_H-M   'P 1'
#
loop_
_entity.id
_entity.type
_entity.pdbx_description
1 polymer ?
#
loop_
_entity_poly.entity_id
_entity_poly.type
_entity_poly.pdbx_seq_one_letter_code
_entity_poly.pdbx_strand_id
1 'polypeptide(L)' 'MSDFDTFECSSCGESFKAYPDANAAQTEACSPACETA' A
#
# COMPACT_ATOMS: atom_id res chain seq x y z
N MET A 1 -18.18 -5.62 -5.06
CA MET A 1 -17.29 -4.44 -4.84
C MET A 1 -15.94 -5.05 -4.50
N SER A 2 -14.86 -4.72 -5.20
CA SER A 2 -13.56 -5.35 -4.88
C SER A 2 -13.18 -4.97 -3.46
N ASP A 3 -12.81 -5.94 -2.63
CA ASP A 3 -12.36 -5.69 -1.26
C ASP A 3 -11.00 -4.97 -1.17
N PHE A 4 -10.42 -4.64 -2.34
CA PHE A 4 -9.15 -3.96 -2.49
C PHE A 4 -9.36 -2.53 -2.98
N ASP A 5 -8.82 -1.58 -2.23
CA ASP A 5 -8.68 -0.19 -2.63
C ASP A 5 -7.30 0.05 -3.25
N THR A 6 -7.18 1.12 -4.04
CA THR A 6 -5.92 1.52 -4.66
C THR A 6 -5.29 2.63 -3.84
N PHE A 7 -4.05 2.40 -3.40
CA PHE A 7 -3.25 3.32 -2.61
C PHE A 7 -1.98 3.69 -3.38
N GLU A 8 -1.40 4.85 -3.07
CA GLU A 8 -0.12 5.27 -3.62
C GLU A 8 0.98 5.00 -2.60
N CYS A 9 2.09 4.42 -3.04
CA CYS A 9 3.20 4.11 -2.15
C CYS A 9 3.98 5.38 -1.83
N SER A 10 4.04 5.76 -0.57
CA SER A 10 4.77 6.96 -0.12
C SER A 10 6.30 6.84 -0.29
N SER A 11 6.81 5.62 -0.46
CA SER A 11 8.25 5.34 -0.61
C SER A 11 8.72 5.38 -2.08
N CYS A 12 7.96 4.77 -3.00
CA CYS A 12 8.35 4.68 -4.42
C CYS A 12 7.42 5.41 -5.41
N GLY A 13 6.27 5.93 -4.95
CA GLY A 13 5.28 6.62 -5.78
C GLY A 13 4.45 5.69 -6.69
N GLU A 14 4.60 4.37 -6.57
CA GLU A 14 3.80 3.43 -7.36
C GLU A 14 2.41 3.22 -6.75
N SER A 15 1.39 3.11 -7.60
CA SER A 15 0.03 2.79 -7.19
C SER A 15 -0.13 1.27 -7.04
N PHE A 16 -0.64 0.82 -5.91
CA PHE A 16 -0.86 -0.60 -5.61
C PHE A 16 -2.25 -0.85 -5.03
N LYS A 17 -2.72 -2.09 -5.11
CA LYS A 17 -4.01 -2.51 -4.54
C LYS A 17 -3.78 -3.23 -3.23
N ALA A 18 -4.46 -2.78 -2.18
CA ALA A 18 -4.42 -3.41 -0.87
C ALA A 18 -5.80 -3.37 -0.22
N TYR A 19 -5.98 -4.23 0.78
CA TYR A 19 -7.14 -4.10 1.66
C TYR A 19 -6.98 -2.83 2.51
N PRO A 20 -8.05 -2.04 2.73
CA PRO A 20 -7.98 -0.82 3.52
C PRO A 20 -7.57 -1.07 4.98
N ASP A 21 -7.76 -2.29 5.47
CA ASP A 21 -7.39 -2.79 6.79
C ASP A 21 -6.04 -3.55 6.80
N ALA A 22 -5.36 -3.70 5.66
CA ALA A 22 -4.01 -4.26 5.62
C ALA A 22 -2.96 -3.23 6.04
N ASN A 23 -1.87 -3.73 6.62
CA ASN A 23 -0.72 -2.90 6.99
C ASN A 23 -0.22 -2.06 5.80
N ALA A 24 -0.19 -2.62 4.59
CA ALA A 24 0.23 -1.91 3.38
C ALA A 24 -0.59 -0.64 3.10
N ALA A 25 -1.90 -0.65 3.39
CA ALA A 25 -2.75 0.53 3.26
C ALA A 25 -2.55 1.52 4.42
N GLN A 26 -2.28 1.03 5.62
CA GLN A 26 -2.02 1.88 6.79
C GLN A 26 -0.65 2.57 6.74
N THR A 27 0.35 1.90 6.21
CA THR A 27 1.72 2.40 6.07
C THR A 27 1.98 3.03 4.70
N GLU A 28 0.99 2.97 3.79
CA GLU A 28 1.13 3.42 2.39
C GLU A 28 2.39 2.86 1.74
N ALA A 29 2.70 1.59 2.02
CA ALA A 29 3.88 0.91 1.52
C ALA A 29 3.48 -0.30 0.67
N CYS A 30 3.85 -0.29 -0.61
CA CYS A 30 3.49 -1.35 -1.55
C CYS A 30 4.20 -2.68 -1.28
N SER A 31 5.30 -2.65 -0.52
CA SER A 31 6.12 -3.81 -0.20
C SER A 31 6.84 -3.62 1.13
N PRO A 32 7.28 -4.72 1.79
CA PRO A 32 8.07 -4.62 3.02
C PRO A 32 9.36 -3.83 2.85
N ALA A 33 9.94 -3.83 1.64
CA ALA A 33 11.11 -3.03 1.35
C ALA A 33 10.83 -1.53 1.49
N CYS A 34 9.68 -1.08 0.98
CA CYS A 34 9.21 0.31 1.09
C CYS A 34 8.80 0.71 2.51
N GLU A 35 8.38 -0.25 3.34
CA GLU A 35 8.06 -0.02 4.76
C GLU A 35 9.33 0.26 5.58
N THR A 36 10.47 -0.30 5.17
CA THR A 36 11.76 -0.14 5.85
C THR A 36 12.71 0.88 5.23
N ALA A 37 12.34 1.49 4.10
CA ALA A 37 13.17 2.44 3.34
C ALA A 37 13.02 3.87 3.85
#